data_AF-A0A967VMN5-F1
#
_entry.id   AF-A0A967VMN5-F1
#
_cell.length_a   1.000
_cell.length_b   1.000
_cell.length_c   1.000
_cell.angle_alpha   90.00
_cell.angle_beta   90.00
_cell.angle_gamma   90.00
#
_symmetry.space_group_name_H-M   'P 1'
#
loop_
_entity.id
_entity.type
_entity.pdbx_description
1 polymer ?
#
loop_
_entity_poly.entity_id
_entity_poly.type
_entity_poly.pdbx_seq_one_letter_code
_entity_poly.pdbx_strand_id
1 'polypeptide(L)' 'PEALYRAGLIAKERGNNQRAREYFRRVVEAYPQSDAAMLAERELQRLGG' A
#
# COMPACT_ATOMS: atom_id res chain seq x y z
N PRO A 1 3.38 8.37 -6.97
CA PRO A 1 3.29 6.94 -6.55
C PRO A 1 3.94 6.67 -5.18
N GLU A 2 5.22 7.05 -4.96
CA GLU A 2 5.95 6.71 -3.72
C GLU A 2 5.38 7.30 -2.43
N ALA A 3 4.86 8.53 -2.46
CA ALA A 3 4.29 9.16 -1.26
C ALA A 3 3.07 8.40 -0.72
N LEU A 4 2.19 7.91 -1.60
CA LEU A 4 1.04 7.07 -1.23
C LEU A 4 1.49 5.70 -0.69
N TYR A 5 2.52 5.10 -1.28
CA TYR A 5 3.08 3.84 -0.79
C TYR A 5 3.70 4.01 0.61
N ARG A 6 4.47 5.08 0.83
CA ARG A 6 5.02 5.42 2.15
C ARG A 6 3.91 5.67 3.18
N ALA A 7 2.81 6.32 2.80
CA ALA A 7 1.67 6.49 3.69
C ALA A 7 1.06 5.14 4.12
N GLY A 8 0.99 4.16 3.22
CA GLY A 8 0.60 2.80 3.53
C GLY A 8 1.55 2.11 4.50
N LEU A 9 2.86 2.26 4.30
CA LEU A 9 3.88 1.74 5.22
C LEU A 9 3.78 2.35 6.61
N ILE A 10 3.64 3.67 6.71
CA ILE A 10 3.47 4.37 7.99
C ILE A 10 2.19 3.91 8.71
N ALA A 11 1.09 3.74 7.97
CA ALA A 11 -0.16 3.22 8.54
C ALA A 11 0.00 1.79 9.07
N LYS A 12 0.74 0.93 8.36
CA LYS A 12 1.08 -0.43 8.80
C LYS A 12 1.97 -0.41 10.05
N GLU A 13 3.00 0.43 10.09
CA GLU A 13 3.88 0.59 11.26
C GLU A 13 3.12 1.08 12.49
N ARG A 14 2.08 1.90 12.30
CA ARG A 14 1.15 2.33 13.35
C ARG A 14 0.14 1.25 13.78
N GLY A 15 0.24 0.03 13.24
CA GLY A 15 -0.72 -1.06 13.47
C GLY A 15 -2.08 -0.87 12.80
N ASN A 16 -2.24 0.18 11.99
CA ASN A 16 -3.49 0.52 11.33
C ASN A 16 -3.58 -0.15 9.96
N ASN A 17 -3.71 -1.48 9.98
CA ASN A 17 -3.73 -2.32 8.78
C ASN A 17 -4.85 -1.94 7.80
N GLN A 18 -5.98 -1.43 8.31
CA GLN A 18 -7.11 -1.00 7.48
C GLN A 18 -6.74 0.20 6.61
N ARG A 19 -6.13 1.24 7.21
CA ARG A 19 -5.59 2.39 6.47
C ARG A 19 -4.45 2.02 5.55
N ALA A 20 -3.57 1.12 5.99
CA ALA A 20 -2.47 0.63 5.15
C ALA A 20 -3.01 0.03 3.84
N ARG A 21 -4.04 -0.82 3.93
CA ARG A 21 -4.70 -1.41 2.76
C ARG A 21 -5.32 -0.35 1.85
N GLU A 22 -5.98 0.68 2.38
CA GLU A 22 -6.53 1.77 1.55
C GLU A 22 -5.44 2.51 0.77
N TYR A 23 -4.35 2.87 1.42
CA TYR A 23 -3.25 3.57 0.77
C TYR A 23 -2.60 2.70 -0.31
N PHE A 24 -2.34 1.42 -0.01
CA PHE A 24 -1.78 0.49 -0.99
C PHE A 24 -2.73 0.27 -2.18
N ARG A 25 -4.05 0.10 -1.95
CA ARG A 25 -5.03 0.00 -3.05
C ARG A 25 -4.99 1.23 -3.95
N ARG A 26 -4.97 2.44 -3.37
CA ARG A 26 -4.86 3.68 -4.14
C ARG A 26 -3.57 3.77 -4.97
N VAL A 27 -2.45 3.22 -4.49
CA VAL A 27 -1.21 3.17 -5.28
C VAL A 27 -1.39 2.28 -6.50
N VAL A 28 -1.99 1.10 -6.32
CA VAL A 28 -2.21 0.13 -7.41
C VAL A 28 -3.22 0.68 -8.42
N GLU A 29 -4.30 1.30 -7.95
CA GLU A 29 -5.34 1.88 -8.82
C GLU A 29 -4.84 3.11 -9.59
N ALA A 30 -4.13 4.02 -8.92
CA ALA A 30 -3.66 5.25 -9.55
C ALA A 30 -2.36 5.06 -10.37
N TYR A 31 -1.54 4.06 -10.04
CA TYR A 31 -0.23 3.84 -10.65
C TYR A 31 0.09 2.36 -10.93
N PRO A 32 -0.77 1.64 -11.67
CA PRO A 32 -0.69 0.18 -11.82
C PRO A 32 0.63 -0.32 -12.44
N GLN A 33 1.32 0.50 -13.23
CA GLN A 33 2.59 0.14 -13.90
C GLN A 33 3.84 0.58 -13.12
N SER A 34 3.70 1.13 -11.92
CA SER A 34 4.83 1.61 -11.12
C SER A 34 5.39 0.54 -10.20
N ASP A 35 6.68 0.63 -9.86
CA ASP A 35 7.28 -0.23 -8.83
C ASP A 35 6.56 -0.14 -7.48
N ALA A 36 6.06 1.05 -7.15
CA ALA A 36 5.26 1.26 -5.95
C ALA A 36 3.97 0.43 -5.95
N ALA A 37 3.32 0.21 -7.11
CA ALA A 37 2.15 -0.65 -7.21
C ALA A 37 2.51 -2.12 -6.99
N MET A 38 3.59 -2.61 -7.62
CA MET A 38 4.07 -3.99 -7.39
C MET A 38 4.39 -4.25 -5.90
N LEU A 39 5.02 -3.28 -5.24
CA LEU A 39 5.30 -3.37 -3.80
C LEU A 39 4.02 -3.27 -2.95
N ALA A 40 3.10 -2.36 -3.31
CA ALA A 40 1.83 -2.18 -2.63
C ALA A 40 0.94 -3.43 -2.71
N GLU A 41 0.87 -4.11 -3.87
CA GLU A 41 0.15 -5.38 -4.03
C GLU A 41 0.71 -6.47 -3.11
N ARG A 42 2.04 -6.56 -3.01
CA ARG A 42 2.68 -7.52 -2.11
C ARG A 42 2.34 -7.24 -0.64
N GLU A 43 2.33 -5.98 -0.24
CA GLU A 43 1.92 -5.61 1.13
C GLU A 43 0.42 -5.85 1.37
N LEU A 44 -0.43 -5.61 0.37
CA LEU A 44 -1.87 -5.94 0.44
C LEU A 44 -2.10 -7.43 0.69
N GLN A 45 -1.37 -8.30 -0.02
CA GLN A 45 -1.44 -9.75 0.18
C GLN A 45 -1.02 -10.14 1.60
N ARG A 46 0.05 -9.55 2.13
CA ARG A 46 0.50 -9.79 3.52
C ARG A 46 -0.49 -9.32 4.57
N LEU A 47 -1.18 -8.22 4.30
CA LEU A 47 -2.14 -7.65 5.24
C LEU A 47 -3.49 -8.37 5.22
N GLY A 48 -3.82 -9.08 4.15
CA GLY A 48 -5.08 -9.82 3.97
C GLY A 48 -5.06 -11.28 4.44
N GLY A 49 -3.89 -11.77 4.84
CA GLY A 49 -3.70 -13.09 5.45
C GLY A 49 -3.86 -13.11 6.97
#